data_AF-A0A183A4Q4-F1
#
_entry.id   AF-A0A183A4Q4-F1
#
_cell.length_a   1.000
_cell.length_b   1.000
_cell.length_c   1.000
_cell.angle_alpha   90.00
_cell.angle_beta   90.00
_cell.angle_gamma   90.00
#
_symmetry.space_group_name_H-M   'P 1'
#
loop_
_entity.id
_entity.type
_entity.pdbx_description
1 polymer ?
#
loop_
_entity_poly.entity_id
_entity_poly.type
_entity_poly.pdbx_seq_one_letter_code
_entity_poly.pdbx_strand_id
1 'polypeptide(L)'
;MKVHREFYLEFSRDPQAFISRWLASQCRDYWVMTDATPGHPEEERRADFYQAQWTHEAVMRYFYNRVRKLIIRNHAFVVSHSDLFVYHGELFVAIHCRF
;
A
#
# COMPACT_ATOMS: atom_id res chain seq x y z
N MET A 1 -4.29 -8.19 -40.33
CA MET A 1 -5.44 -9.10 -40.54
C MET A 1 -5.42 -10.38 -39.69
N LYS A 2 -4.27 -11.02 -39.42
CA LYS A 2 -4.21 -12.24 -38.57
C LYS A 2 -4.62 -12.02 -37.10
N VAL A 3 -4.22 -10.90 -36.50
CA VAL A 3 -4.50 -10.57 -35.08
C VAL A 3 -6.00 -10.52 -34.77
N HIS A 4 -6.80 -9.81 -35.60
CA HIS A 4 -8.24 -9.76 -35.39
C HIS A 4 -8.90 -11.13 -35.54
N ARG A 5 -8.46 -11.93 -36.51
CA ARG A 5 -9.00 -13.28 -36.71
C ARG A 5 -8.72 -14.18 -35.51
N GLU A 6 -7.50 -14.15 -34.98
CA GLU A 6 -7.11 -14.93 -33.81
C GLU A 6 -7.86 -14.48 -32.55
N PHE A 7 -8.05 -13.17 -32.36
CA PHE A 7 -8.85 -12.62 -31.27
C PHE A 7 -10.27 -13.21 -31.23
N TYR A 8 -11.01 -13.13 -32.35
CA TYR A 8 -12.39 -13.64 -32.40
C TYR A 8 -12.47 -15.17 -32.32
N LEU A 9 -11.46 -15.88 -32.83
CA LEU A 9 -11.38 -17.34 -32.70
C LEU A 9 -11.10 -17.77 -31.26
N GLU A 10 -10.26 -17.05 -30.54
CA GLU A 10 -9.97 -17.39 -29.14
C GLU A 10 -11.16 -17.05 -28.24
N PHE A 11 -11.82 -15.91 -28.50
CA PHE A 11 -13.07 -15.54 -27.83
C PHE A 11 -14.19 -16.56 -28.05
N SER A 12 -14.39 -17.03 -29.28
CA SER A 12 -15.46 -17.99 -29.58
C SER A 12 -15.23 -19.40 -29.01
N ARG A 13 -13.98 -19.76 -28.65
CA ARG A 13 -13.66 -21.05 -28.02
C ARG A 13 -14.03 -21.11 -26.54
N ASP A 14 -13.73 -20.05 -25.79
CA ASP A 14 -14.05 -19.93 -24.37
C ASP A 14 -14.19 -18.45 -24.01
N PRO A 15 -15.41 -17.88 -24.14
CA PRO A 15 -15.61 -16.44 -23.95
C PRO A 15 -15.41 -16.02 -22.49
N GLN A 16 -15.69 -16.89 -21.52
CA GLN A 16 -15.55 -16.56 -20.09
C GLN A 16 -14.07 -16.42 -19.72
N ALA A 17 -13.27 -17.45 -19.98
CA ALA A 17 -11.85 -17.40 -19.66
C ALA A 17 -11.11 -16.36 -20.53
N PHE A 18 -11.56 -16.16 -21.77
CA PHE A 18 -11.03 -15.11 -22.63
C PHE A 18 -11.26 -13.73 -22.02
N ILE A 19 -12.49 -13.38 -21.61
CA ILE A 19 -12.79 -12.06 -21.03
C ILE A 19 -11.96 -11.83 -19.77
N SER A 20 -11.84 -12.81 -18.88
CA SER A 20 -11.02 -12.68 -17.67
C SER A 20 -9.55 -12.40 -17.99
N ARG A 21 -8.96 -13.14 -18.92
CA ARG A 21 -7.57 -12.93 -19.35
C ARG A 21 -7.40 -11.59 -20.08
N TRP A 22 -8.38 -11.22 -20.90
CA TRP A 22 -8.40 -9.96 -21.63
C TRP A 22 -8.44 -8.76 -20.69
N LEU A 23 -9.36 -8.78 -19.72
CA LEU A 23 -9.47 -7.73 -18.70
C LEU A 23 -8.16 -7.59 -17.91
N ALA A 24 -7.56 -8.71 -17.49
CA ALA A 24 -6.27 -8.69 -16.82
C ALA A 24 -5.15 -8.11 -17.70
N SER A 25 -5.16 -8.36 -19.01
CA SER A 25 -4.21 -7.75 -19.95
C SER A 25 -4.41 -6.24 -20.04
N GLN A 26 -5.65 -5.79 -20.23
CA GLN A 26 -5.96 -4.37 -20.33
C GLN A 26 -5.62 -3.61 -19.04
N CYS A 27 -5.84 -4.21 -17.87
CA CYS A 27 -5.41 -3.63 -16.59
C CYS A 27 -3.88 -3.47 -16.52
N ARG A 28 -3.11 -4.50 -16.94
CA ARG A 28 -1.65 -4.41 -16.98
C ARG A 28 -1.16 -3.33 -17.93
N ASP A 29 -1.72 -3.27 -19.13
CA ASP A 29 -1.36 -2.26 -20.12
C ASP A 29 -1.64 -0.84 -19.58
N TYR A 30 -2.80 -0.65 -18.92
CA TYR A 30 -3.14 0.61 -18.26
C TYR A 30 -2.15 0.98 -17.16
N TRP A 31 -1.70 0.03 -16.35
CA TRP A 31 -0.72 0.28 -15.28
C TRP A 31 0.63 0.71 -15.83
N VAL A 32 1.10 0.02 -16.88
CA VAL A 32 2.35 0.38 -17.57
C VAL A 32 2.26 1.80 -18.15
N MET A 33 1.10 2.22 -18.65
CA MET A 33 0.91 3.55 -19.21
C MET A 33 0.82 4.67 -18.16
N THR A 34 0.40 4.35 -16.94
CA THR A 34 0.09 5.37 -15.93
C THR A 34 1.17 5.54 -14.86
N ASP A 35 2.20 4.69 -14.85
CA ASP A 35 3.18 4.59 -13.75
C ASP A 35 2.50 4.49 -12.37
N ALA A 36 1.22 4.07 -12.34
CA ALA A 36 0.49 3.86 -11.12
C ALA A 36 1.20 2.75 -10.38
N THR A 37 1.78 3.07 -9.22
CA THR A 37 2.34 2.04 -8.33
C THR A 37 1.22 1.04 -8.09
N PRO A 38 1.43 -0.26 -8.36
CA PRO A 38 0.40 -1.25 -8.18
C PRO A 38 0.13 -1.40 -6.67
N GLY A 39 -0.79 -0.59 -6.15
CA GLY A 39 -1.55 -0.98 -4.99
C GLY A 39 -2.45 -2.11 -5.44
N HIS A 40 -2.48 -3.20 -4.69
CA HIS A 40 -3.51 -4.21 -4.87
C HIS A 40 -4.56 -3.96 -3.78
N PRO A 41 -5.44 -2.96 -3.93
CA PRO A 41 -6.39 -2.59 -2.87
C PRO A 41 -7.29 -3.77 -2.48
N GLU A 42 -7.60 -4.66 -3.44
CA GLU A 42 -8.38 -5.87 -3.18
C GLU A 42 -7.57 -6.99 -2.51
N GLU A 43 -6.27 -7.09 -2.76
CA GLU A 43 -5.43 -8.08 -2.07
C GLU A 43 -5.06 -7.58 -0.67
N GLU A 44 -4.78 -6.28 -0.51
CA GLU A 44 -4.55 -5.62 0.77
C GLU A 44 -5.73 -5.77 1.74
N ARG A 45 -6.96 -5.98 1.25
CA ARG A 45 -8.11 -6.30 2.11
C ARG A 45 -8.03 -7.69 2.75
N ARG A 46 -7.22 -8.61 2.24
CA ARG A 46 -7.13 -9.99 2.68
C ARG A 46 -5.99 -10.17 3.67
N ALA A 47 -6.23 -10.86 4.79
CA ALA A 47 -5.20 -11.10 5.80
C ALA A 47 -3.97 -11.86 5.25
N ASP A 48 -4.18 -12.76 4.29
CA ASP A 48 -3.15 -13.57 3.64
C ASP A 48 -2.07 -12.70 2.94
N PHE A 49 -2.46 -11.51 2.47
CA PHE A 49 -1.52 -10.56 1.86
C PHE A 49 -0.39 -10.16 2.81
N TYR A 50 -0.69 -10.07 4.11
CA TYR A 50 0.26 -9.70 5.16
C TYR A 50 1.01 -10.89 5.77
N GLN A 51 0.90 -12.10 5.20
CA GLN A 51 1.68 -13.27 5.60
C GLN A 51 2.99 -13.42 4.81
N ALA A 52 3.34 -12.43 3.99
CA ALA A 52 4.50 -12.47 3.12
C ALA A 52 5.81 -12.11 3.86
N GLN A 53 6.94 -12.56 3.32
CA GLN A 53 8.27 -12.33 3.91
C GLN A 53 8.63 -10.84 4.04
N TRP A 54 8.09 -9.98 3.17
CA TRP A 54 8.31 -8.54 3.23
C TRP A 54 7.61 -7.87 4.42
N THR A 55 6.62 -8.52 5.04
CA THR A 55 5.82 -7.92 6.11
C THR A 55 6.65 -7.59 7.34
N HIS A 56 7.58 -8.47 7.75
CA HIS A 56 8.45 -8.19 8.90
C HIS A 56 9.30 -6.94 8.68
N GLU A 57 9.95 -6.83 7.52
CA GLU A 57 10.75 -5.66 7.17
C GLU A 57 9.90 -4.38 7.08
N ALA A 58 8.72 -4.47 6.46
CA ALA A 58 7.79 -3.35 6.33
C ALA A 58 7.35 -2.81 7.70
N VAL A 59 7.04 -3.70 8.64
CA VAL A 59 6.69 -3.34 10.02
C VAL A 59 7.85 -2.63 10.72
N MET A 60 9.08 -3.15 10.59
CA MET A 60 10.27 -2.52 11.19
C MET A 60 10.53 -1.12 10.62
N ARG A 61 10.45 -0.96 9.30
CA ARG A 61 10.57 0.35 8.63
C ARG A 61 9.48 1.31 9.09
N TYR A 62 8.24 0.84 9.23
CA TYR A 62 7.14 1.64 9.75
C TYR A 62 7.41 2.12 11.17
N PHE A 63 7.80 1.21 12.09
CA PHE A 63 8.10 1.56 13.48
C PHE A 63 9.24 2.57 13.57
N TYR A 64 10.35 2.34 12.87
CA TYR A 64 11.47 3.27 12.85
C TYR A 64 11.05 4.68 12.39
N ASN A 65 10.30 4.75 11.29
CA ASN A 65 9.81 6.03 10.77
C ASN A 65 8.79 6.68 11.70
N ARG A 66 7.95 5.90 12.38
CA ARG A 66 6.97 6.40 13.34
C ARG A 66 7.65 6.97 14.57
N VAL A 67 8.61 6.27 15.16
CA VAL A 67 9.41 6.72 16.31
C VAL A 67 10.20 7.97 15.93
N ARG A 68 10.89 7.97 14.78
CA ARG A 68 11.61 9.15 14.27
C ARG A 68 10.68 10.36 14.12
N LYS A 69 9.49 10.18 13.54
CA LYS A 69 8.48 11.26 13.42
C LYS A 69 8.03 11.75 14.80
N LEU A 70 7.81 10.86 15.77
CA LEU A 70 7.42 11.24 17.13
C LEU A 70 8.53 12.00 17.84
N ILE A 71 9.78 11.56 17.75
CA ILE A 71 10.94 12.27 18.31
C ILE A 71 11.04 13.65 17.68
N ILE A 72 11.01 13.77 16.34
CA ILE A 72 11.09 15.07 15.65
C ILE A 72 9.90 15.97 16.04
N ARG A 73 8.68 15.43 16.08
CA ARG A 73 7.49 16.20 16.48
C ARG A 73 7.57 16.66 17.93
N ASN A 74 8.03 15.80 18.84
CA ASN A 74 8.22 16.15 20.24
C ASN A 74 9.38 17.12 20.42
N HIS A 75 10.47 17.01 19.66
CA HIS A 75 11.58 17.96 19.69
C HIS A 75 11.18 19.31 19.08
N ALA A 76 10.33 19.34 18.05
CA ALA A 76 9.74 20.56 17.50
C ALA A 76 8.70 21.18 18.45
N PHE A 77 7.91 20.35 19.15
CA PHE A 77 6.97 20.81 20.18
C PHE A 77 7.72 21.36 21.40
N VAL A 78 8.78 20.69 21.86
CA VAL A 78 9.67 21.15 22.93
C VAL A 78 10.34 22.45 22.51
N VAL A 79 10.96 22.55 21.33
CA VAL A 79 11.54 23.82 20.83
C VAL A 79 10.47 24.93 20.70
N SER A 80 9.21 24.58 20.46
CA SER A 80 8.09 25.54 20.44
C SER A 80 7.51 25.88 21.82
N HIS A 81 7.73 25.06 22.85
CA HIS A 81 7.18 25.21 24.21
C HIS A 81 8.25 25.41 25.30
N SER A 82 9.53 25.52 24.94
CA SER A 82 10.63 25.72 25.89
C SER A 82 11.46 26.96 25.51
N ASP A 83 11.22 28.21 25.96
CA ASP A 83 10.27 28.83 26.90
C ASP A 83 9.62 27.93 27.95
N LEU A 84 10.50 27.29 28.73
CA LEU A 84 10.26 26.71 30.05
C LEU A 84 9.62 25.29 30.16
N PHE A 85 10.31 24.50 30.99
CA PHE A 85 9.90 23.28 31.70
C PHE A 85 10.35 21.89 31.20
N VAL A 86 11.22 21.35 32.06
CA VAL A 86 11.67 19.97 32.27
C VAL A 86 10.48 19.01 32.34
N TYR A 87 10.48 17.98 31.50
CA TYR A 87 9.52 16.87 31.61
C TYR A 87 10.19 15.63 32.20
N HIS A 88 9.96 15.45 33.50
CA HIS A 88 10.07 14.18 34.20
C HIS A 88 8.74 13.44 34.03
N GLY A 89 8.81 12.21 33.50
CA GLY A 89 7.80 11.14 33.60
C GLY A 89 6.36 11.44 33.21
N GLU A 90 5.90 10.95 32.06
CA GLU A 90 4.79 9.98 31.99
C GLU A 90 4.42 9.62 30.54
N LEU A 91 4.31 8.32 30.31
CA LEU A 91 4.03 7.64 29.08
C LEU A 91 2.49 7.59 28.87
N PHE A 92 1.89 8.60 28.22
CA PHE A 92 0.49 8.51 27.80
C PHE A 92 0.39 8.10 26.33
N VAL A 93 0.24 6.79 26.12
CA VAL A 93 -0.02 6.17 24.82
C VAL A 93 -1.47 6.44 24.43
N ALA A 94 -1.72 7.50 23.67
CA ALA A 94 -2.98 7.70 22.96
C ALA A 94 -2.95 6.89 21.65
N ILE A 95 -3.29 5.61 21.75
CA ILE A 95 -3.80 4.83 20.61
C ILE A 95 -5.17 5.43 20.27
N HIS A 96 -5.21 6.30 19.27
CA HIS A 96 -6.45 6.57 18.54
C HIS A 96 -6.31 5.93 17.17
N CYS A 97 -6.67 4.64 17.12
CA CYS A 97 -7.23 4.04 15.91
C CYS A 97 -8.44 4.87 15.50
N ARG A 98 -8.35 5.53 14.34
CA ARG A 98 -9.54 5.87 13.56
C ARG A 98 -9.51 5.01 12.31
N PHE A 99 -10.51 4.12 12.25
CA PHE A 99 -11.16 3.71 11.03
C PHE A 99 -11.67 4.96 10.27
#